data_AF-A0AA89BQR9-F1
#
_entry.id   AF-A0AA89BQR9-F1
#
_cell.length_a   1.000
_cell.length_b   1.000
_cell.length_c   1.000
_cell.angle_alpha   90.00
_cell.angle_beta   90.00
_cell.angle_gamma   90.00
#
_symmetry.space_group_name_H-M   'P 1'
#
loop_
_entity.id
_entity.type
_entity.pdbx_description
1 polymer ?
#
loop_
_entity_poly.entity_id
_entity_poly.type
_entity_poly.pdbx_seq_one_letter_code
_entity_poly.pdbx_strand_id
1 'polypeptide(L)'
;MSWEDYLKEIYYNPINAGSFSGPEKLYRYVKKAGKYVISKYRIRKWLQRQEPYSLQRPLVRKFKRNTVITLGIDDQWDADLMDMTKFAKENDGYAYILVVIDIFFKISMAKAHDG
;
A
#
# COMPACT_ATOMS: atom_id res chain seq x y z
N MET A 1 -13.69 -35.59 8.49
CA MET A 1 -13.50 -34.24 7.93
C MET A 1 -12.12 -33.73 8.35
N SER A 2 -11.28 -33.37 7.39
CA SER A 2 -9.94 -32.84 7.67
C SER A 2 -10.02 -31.42 8.25
N TRP A 3 -8.99 -30.98 8.97
CA TRP A 3 -8.86 -29.58 9.36
C TRP A 3 -8.79 -28.64 8.13
N GLU A 4 -8.33 -29.14 6.99
CA GLU A 4 -8.30 -28.38 5.73
C GLU A 4 -9.70 -28.16 5.15
N ASP A 5 -10.57 -29.18 5.22
CA ASP A 5 -11.97 -29.08 4.78
C ASP A 5 -12.73 -28.07 5.64
N TYR A 6 -12.50 -28.12 6.95
CA TYR A 6 -13.04 -27.15 7.89
C TYR A 6 -12.56 -25.71 7.60
N LEU A 7 -11.29 -25.51 7.23
CA LEU A 7 -10.81 -24.19 6.81
C LEU A 7 -11.45 -23.72 5.50
N LYS A 8 -11.69 -24.62 4.53
CA LYS A 8 -12.41 -24.29 3.29
C LYS A 8 -13.82 -23.81 3.59
N GLU A 9 -14.57 -24.54 4.42
CA GLU A 9 -15.93 -24.15 4.83
C GLU A 9 -15.95 -22.76 5.46
N ILE A 10 -14.97 -22.40 6.29
CA ILE A 10 -14.93 -21.07 6.91
C ILE A 10 -14.52 -19.99 5.90
N TYR A 11 -13.49 -20.25 5.10
CA TYR A 11 -12.88 -19.24 4.22
C TYR A 11 -13.78 -18.86 3.03
N TYR A 12 -14.48 -19.84 2.46
CA TYR A 12 -15.36 -19.64 1.29
C TYR A 12 -16.82 -19.34 1.64
N ASN A 13 -17.20 -19.34 2.92
CA ASN A 13 -18.56 -19.03 3.32
C ASN A 13 -18.80 -17.50 3.35
N PRO A 14 -19.68 -16.96 2.49
CA PRO A 14 -19.98 -15.52 2.41
C PRO A 14 -20.79 -14.99 3.61
N ILE A 15 -21.42 -15.87 4.39
CA ILE A 15 -22.26 -15.51 5.55
C ILE A 15 -21.39 -15.14 6.76
N ASN A 16 -20.21 -15.76 6.88
CA ASN A 16 -19.23 -15.32 7.86
C ASN A 16 -18.56 -14.07 7.32
N ALA A 17 -18.81 -12.90 7.91
CA ALA A 17 -18.26 -11.58 7.54
C ALA A 17 -16.71 -11.45 7.54
N GLY A 18 -16.00 -12.58 7.58
CA GLY A 18 -14.56 -12.73 7.43
C GLY A 18 -14.12 -13.56 6.22
N SER A 19 -15.00 -13.93 5.27
CA SER A 19 -14.58 -14.46 3.97
C SER A 19 -13.57 -13.50 3.34
N PHE A 20 -12.47 -14.02 2.78
CA PHE A 20 -11.30 -13.24 2.32
C PHE A 20 -10.46 -12.53 3.38
N SER A 21 -10.72 -12.76 4.66
CA SER A 21 -9.91 -12.15 5.71
C SER A 21 -8.53 -12.80 5.80
N GLY A 22 -7.50 -11.97 5.93
CA GLY A 22 -6.12 -12.42 6.03
C GLY A 22 -5.85 -13.41 7.18
N PRO A 23 -4.65 -14.03 7.22
CA PRO A 23 -4.33 -15.16 8.11
C PRO A 23 -4.63 -14.95 9.59
N GLU A 24 -4.57 -13.71 10.06
CA GLU A 24 -4.81 -13.35 11.46
C GLU A 24 -6.26 -13.52 11.90
N LYS A 25 -7.21 -13.11 11.06
CA LYS A 25 -8.65 -13.23 11.36
C LYS A 25 -9.07 -14.70 11.35
N LEU A 26 -8.59 -15.46 10.36
CA LEU A 26 -8.85 -16.90 10.27
C LEU A 26 -8.28 -17.65 11.49
N TYR A 27 -7.05 -17.33 11.91
CA TYR A 27 -6.46 -17.91 13.12
C TYR A 27 -7.27 -17.61 14.38
N ARG A 28 -7.70 -16.36 14.58
CA ARG A 28 -8.55 -15.98 15.73
C ARG A 28 -9.88 -16.73 15.73
N TYR A 29 -10.51 -16.88 14.57
CA TYR A 29 -11.77 -17.61 14.45
C TYR A 29 -11.60 -19.09 14.82
N VAL A 30 -10.59 -19.76 14.26
CA VAL A 30 -10.28 -21.17 14.56
C VAL A 30 -9.96 -21.36 16.04
N LYS A 31 -9.16 -20.46 16.63
CA LYS A 31 -8.81 -20.50 18.05
C LYS A 31 -10.03 -20.33 18.95
N LYS A 32 -10.97 -19.44 18.58
CA LYS A 32 -12.22 -19.21 19.32
C LYS A 32 -13.17 -20.42 19.23
N ALA A 33 -13.22 -21.07 18.06
CA ALA A 33 -14.08 -22.23 17.84
C ALA A 33 -13.60 -23.49 18.58
N GLY A 34 -12.29 -23.60 18.86
CA GLY A 34 -11.72 -24.71 19.63
C GLY A 34 -11.76 -26.09 18.97
N LYS A 35 -12.40 -26.22 17.80
CA LYS A 35 -12.58 -27.50 17.07
C LYS A 35 -11.26 -28.14 16.62
N TYR A 36 -10.26 -27.32 16.28
CA TYR A 36 -8.93 -27.77 15.89
C TYR A 36 -7.85 -26.85 16.44
N VAL A 37 -6.75 -27.43 16.91
CA VAL A 37 -5.55 -26.69 17.33
C VAL A 37 -4.61 -26.56 16.14
N ILE A 38 -4.68 -25.44 15.44
CA ILE A 38 -3.89 -25.16 14.23
C ILE A 38 -3.02 -23.93 14.47
N SER A 39 -1.71 -24.06 14.22
CA SER A 39 -0.81 -22.92 14.32
C SER A 39 -1.08 -21.89 13.22
N LYS A 40 -0.87 -20.61 13.53
CA LYS A 40 -0.94 -19.51 12.55
C LYS A 40 -0.06 -19.76 11.32
N TYR A 41 1.09 -20.43 11.50
CA TYR A 41 1.97 -20.81 10.40
C TYR A 41 1.29 -21.77 9.41
N ARG A 42 0.61 -22.82 9.91
CA ARG A 42 -0.11 -23.79 9.06
C ARG A 42 -1.25 -23.11 8.31
N ILE A 43 -2.03 -22.27 8.98
CA ILE A 43 -3.10 -21.48 8.35
C ILE A 43 -2.54 -20.58 7.25
N ARG A 44 -1.41 -19.92 7.49
CA ARG A 44 -0.76 -19.08 6.48
C ARG A 44 -0.30 -19.90 5.26
N LYS A 45 0.31 -21.07 5.47
CA LYS A 45 0.72 -21.96 4.37
C LYS A 45 -0.48 -22.48 3.58
N TRP A 46 -1.58 -22.82 4.26
CA TRP A 46 -2.81 -23.26 3.61
C TRP A 46 -3.44 -22.12 2.78
N LEU A 47 -3.48 -20.89 3.31
CA LEU A 47 -3.96 -19.69 2.58
C LEU A 47 -3.11 -19.38 1.35
N GLN A 48 -1.78 -19.52 1.44
CA GLN A 48 -0.88 -19.34 0.29
C GLN A 48 -1.15 -20.30 -0.88
N ARG A 49 -1.84 -21.43 -0.63
CA ARG A 49 -2.23 -22.40 -1.66
C ARG A 49 -3.61 -22.12 -2.25
N GLN A 50 -4.36 -21.15 -1.71
CA GLN A 50 -5.66 -20.77 -2.24
C GLN A 50 -5.49 -19.73 -3.35
N GLU A 51 -5.96 -20.02 -4.55
CA GLU A 51 -5.98 -19.10 -5.70
C GLU A 51 -6.50 -17.69 -5.36
N PRO A 52 -7.65 -17.54 -4.66
CA PRO A 52 -8.19 -16.21 -4.36
C PRO A 52 -7.30 -15.36 -3.45
N TYR A 53 -6.58 -16.00 -2.53
CA TYR A 53 -5.71 -15.30 -1.59
C TYR A 53 -4.46 -14.73 -2.28
N SER A 54 -3.98 -15.40 -3.32
CA SER A 54 -2.85 -14.92 -4.13
C SER A 54 -3.23 -13.73 -5.01
N LEU A 55 -4.45 -13.71 -5.57
CA LEU A 55 -4.94 -12.62 -6.43
C LEU A 55 -5.22 -11.32 -5.67
N GLN A 56 -5.77 -11.43 -4.46
CA GLN A 56 -6.20 -10.26 -3.69
C GLN A 56 -5.09 -9.62 -2.85
N ARG A 57 -3.92 -10.27 -2.73
CA ARG A 57 -2.82 -9.75 -1.92
C ARG A 57 -1.86 -8.94 -2.80
N PRO A 58 -1.73 -7.62 -2.57
CA PRO A 58 -0.75 -6.83 -3.28
C PRO A 58 0.65 -7.42 -3.04
N LEU A 59 1.36 -7.72 -4.13
CA LEU A 59 2.74 -8.15 -4.04
C LEU A 59 3.63 -6.94 -3.72
N VAL A 60 3.91 -6.69 -2.45
CA VAL A 60 4.84 -5.63 -2.04
C VAL A 60 6.28 -6.06 -2.34
N ARG A 61 6.78 -5.69 -3.53
CA ARG A 61 8.21 -5.83 -3.87
C ARG A 61 8.96 -4.59 -3.39
N LYS A 62 9.88 -4.76 -2.44
CA LYS A 62 10.86 -3.72 -2.10
C LYS A 62 11.95 -3.76 -3.17
N PHE A 63 11.94 -2.80 -4.09
CA PHE A 63 13.04 -2.60 -5.03
C PHE A 63 14.07 -1.65 -4.42
N LYS A 64 15.37 -1.91 -4.65
CA LYS A 64 16.42 -0.98 -4.25
C LYS A 64 16.26 0.28 -5.10
N ARG A 65 16.01 1.42 -4.47
CA ARG A 65 16.06 2.73 -5.13
C ARG A 65 17.48 3.26 -5.04
N ASN A 66 17.92 3.99 -6.05
CA ASN A 66 19.17 4.74 -5.94
C ASN A 66 18.99 5.78 -4.84
N THR A 67 19.99 5.86 -3.95
CA THR A 67 20.07 6.92 -2.95
C THR A 67 20.55 8.18 -3.65
N VAL A 68 19.83 9.28 -3.48
CA VAL A 68 20.32 10.61 -3.89
C VAL A 68 21.40 11.01 -2.90
N ILE A 69 22.62 11.25 -3.40
CA ILE A 69 23.78 11.66 -2.61
C ILE A 69 24.16 13.06 -3.10
N THR A 70 24.05 14.07 -2.24
CA THR A 70 24.48 15.46 -2.47
C THR A 70 25.79 15.71 -1.71
N LEU A 71 26.77 16.37 -2.33
CA LEU A 71 28.10 16.63 -1.75
C LEU A 71 28.20 18.02 -1.09
N GLY A 72 27.29 18.95 -1.40
CA GLY A 72 27.21 20.29 -0.84
C GLY A 72 25.90 21.05 -1.15
N ILE A 73 25.82 22.30 -0.68
CA ILE A 73 24.74 23.25 -0.97
C ILE A 73 24.74 23.56 -2.47
N ASP A 74 23.56 23.67 -3.09
CA ASP A 74 23.37 23.95 -4.52
C ASP A 74 23.85 22.86 -5.50
N ASP A 75 24.19 21.65 -5.02
CA ASP A 75 24.67 20.58 -5.90
C ASP A 75 23.58 20.00 -6.81
N GLN A 76 22.35 19.87 -6.30
CA GLN A 76 21.23 19.25 -7.01
C GLN A 76 19.91 19.89 -6.61
N TRP A 77 19.15 20.32 -7.61
CA TRP A 77 17.84 20.93 -7.46
C TRP A 77 16.81 20.00 -8.09
N ASP A 78 15.77 19.63 -7.34
CA ASP A 78 14.63 18.87 -7.86
C ASP A 78 13.52 19.85 -8.23
N ALA A 79 12.90 19.66 -9.39
CA ALA A 79 11.85 20.54 -9.87
C ALA A 79 10.68 19.71 -10.41
N ASP A 80 9.47 20.06 -9.97
CA ASP A 80 8.23 19.45 -10.43
C ASP A 80 7.19 20.53 -10.77
N LEU A 81 6.27 20.19 -11.68
CA LEU A 81 5.21 21.07 -12.13
C LEU A 81 3.86 20.55 -11.64
N MET A 82 3.25 21.29 -10.72
CA MET A 82 1.91 20.98 -10.25
C MET A 82 0.86 21.53 -11.21
N ASP A 83 0.03 20.64 -11.75
CA ASP A 83 -1.12 20.99 -12.58
C ASP A 83 -2.30 21.42 -11.70
N MET A 84 -2.60 22.71 -11.75
CA MET A 84 -3.68 23.40 -11.04
C MET A 84 -4.76 23.90 -12.00
N THR A 85 -4.79 23.45 -13.27
CA THR A 85 -5.71 23.93 -14.30
C THR A 85 -7.18 23.89 -13.85
N LYS A 86 -7.55 22.87 -13.08
CA LYS A 86 -8.92 22.71 -12.54
C LYS A 86 -9.30 23.75 -11.47
N PHE A 87 -8.30 24.34 -10.81
CA PHE A 87 -8.45 25.29 -9.72
C PHE A 87 -8.01 26.71 -10.12
N ALA A 88 -7.78 26.95 -11.42
CA ALA A 88 -7.31 28.24 -11.90
C ALA A 88 -8.25 29.40 -11.52
N LYS A 89 -9.56 29.14 -11.39
CA LYS A 89 -10.53 30.17 -10.98
C LYS A 89 -10.36 30.58 -9.51
N GLU A 90 -10.02 29.63 -8.65
CA GLU A 90 -9.75 29.84 -7.23
C GLU A 90 -8.30 30.26 -6.95
N ASN A 91 -7.42 30.19 -7.96
CA ASN A 91 -6.00 30.48 -7.89
C ASN A 91 -5.60 31.63 -8.84
N ASP A 92 -6.41 32.70 -8.89
CA ASP A 92 -6.13 33.94 -9.64
C ASP A 92 -5.74 33.76 -11.13
N GLY A 93 -6.16 32.67 -11.76
CA GLY A 93 -5.84 32.31 -13.15
C GLY A 93 -4.63 31.39 -13.32
N TYR A 94 -3.86 31.12 -12.26
CA TYR A 94 -2.67 30.27 -12.30
C TYR A 94 -3.02 28.79 -12.49
N ALA A 95 -2.74 28.27 -13.68
CA ALA A 95 -2.97 26.87 -14.05
C ALA A 95 -1.80 25.95 -13.66
N TYR A 96 -0.60 26.49 -13.45
CA TYR A 96 0.58 25.69 -13.14
C TYR A 96 1.43 26.35 -12.05
N ILE A 97 1.93 25.54 -11.12
CA ILE A 97 2.87 25.99 -10.09
C ILE A 97 4.15 25.18 -10.27
N LEU A 98 5.26 25.88 -10.51
CA LEU A 98 6.58 25.28 -10.51
C LEU A 98 7.09 25.22 -9.07
N VAL A 99 7.40 24.01 -8.60
CA VAL A 99 7.98 23.77 -7.28
C VAL A 99 9.44 23.36 -7.48
N VAL A 100 10.35 24.12 -6.88
CA VAL A 100 11.79 23.84 -6.92
C VAL A 100 12.27 23.64 -5.49
N ILE A 101 12.94 22.51 -5.24
CA ILE A 101 13.44 22.11 -3.92
C ILE A 101 14.95 21.91 -4.04
N ASP A 102 15.70 22.61 -3.19
CA ASP A 102 17.10 22.27 -2.95
C ASP A 102 17.14 20.93 -2.20
N ILE A 103 17.79 19.93 -2.78
CA ILE A 103 17.85 18.57 -2.22
C ILE A 103 18.72 18.55 -0.95
N PHE A 104 19.64 19.51 -0.80
CA PHE A 104 20.57 19.60 0.32
C PHE A 104 19.93 20.20 1.57
N PHE A 105 19.25 21.34 1.44
CA PHE A 105 18.38 21.88 2.48
C PHE A 105 16.93 21.77 2.02
N LYS A 106 16.10 20.99 2.72
CA LYS A 106 14.65 20.89 2.44
C LYS A 106 13.91 22.22 2.68
N ILE A 107 14.16 23.21 1.83
CA ILE A 107 13.49 24.50 1.76
C ILE A 107 12.86 24.52 0.36
N SER A 108 11.53 24.57 0.33
CA SER A 108 10.75 24.55 -0.91
C SER A 108 10.42 25.97 -1.35
N MET A 109 10.77 26.33 -2.59
CA MET A 109 10.38 27.59 -3.22
C MET A 109 9.36 27.30 -4.31
N ALA A 110 8.24 28.01 -4.27
CA ALA A 110 7.18 27.90 -5.28
C ALA A 110 7.09 29.21 -6.06
N LYS A 111 7.02 29.11 -7.39
CA LYS A 111 6.79 30.26 -8.26
C LYS A 111 5.65 29.94 -9.20
N ALA A 112 4.63 30.78 -9.17
CA ALA A 112 3.53 30.74 -10.13
C ALA A 112 3.96 31.41 -11.44
N HIS A 113 3.58 30.84 -12.58
CA HIS A 113 3.90 31.36 -13.90
C HIS A 113 2.60 31.55 -14.69
N ASP A 114 2.41 32.75 -15.25
CA ASP A 114 1.31 33.05 -16.16
C ASP A 114 1.73 32.69 -17.60
N GLY A 115 0.86 31.97 -18.31
CA GLY A 115 1.08 31.59 -19.71
C GLY A 115 1.00 32.76 -20.68
#